data_AF-A0A7K2Q820-F1
#
_entry.id   AF-A0A7K2Q820-F1
#
_cell.length_a   1.000
_cell.length_b   1.000
_cell.length_c   1.000
_cell.angle_alpha   90.00
_cell.angle_beta   90.00
_cell.angle_gamma   90.00
#
_symmetry.space_group_name_H-M   'P 1'
#
loop_
_entity.id
_entity.type
_entity.pdbx_description
1 polymer ?
#
loop_
_entity_poly.entity_id
_entity_poly.type
_entity_poly.pdbx_seq_one_letter_code
_entity_poly.pdbx_strand_id
1 'polypeptide(L)'
;RRGGMSRADEEALAGLGIDLDAIVSRVEEAHGEGVLAAAAPRRRTLGSSLRSALGRAEPVSRHVPFAQGAKKTLEKSLRIALGRHDGHIATVHLLLALLSLPGTAAEVLADHGVTYAATEAALAA
;
A
#
# COMPACT_ATOMS: atom_id res chain seq x y z
N ARG A 1 11.43 8.62 -1.30
CA ARG A 1 10.17 7.82 -1.21
C ARG A 1 10.55 6.39 -0.84
N ARG A 2 9.94 5.79 0.19
CA ARG A 2 10.43 4.54 0.84
C ARG A 2 9.88 3.23 0.23
N GLY A 3 9.48 3.23 -1.04
CA GLY A 3 8.99 2.01 -1.71
C GLY A 3 7.75 1.34 -1.09
N GLY A 4 7.00 2.02 -0.22
CA GLY A 4 5.87 1.45 0.53
C GLY A 4 6.25 0.72 1.83
N MET A 5 7.51 0.81 2.27
CA MET A 5 8.00 0.28 3.55
C MET A 5 7.62 1.19 4.72
N SER A 6 7.29 0.58 5.86
CA SER A 6 6.99 1.29 7.11
C SER A 6 8.25 1.86 7.77
N ARG A 7 8.11 2.76 8.74
CA ARG A 7 9.24 3.26 9.54
C ARG A 7 9.92 2.13 10.31
N ALA A 8 9.15 1.18 10.82
CA ALA A 8 9.69 0.01 11.50
C ALA A 8 10.58 -0.84 10.58
N ASP A 9 10.19 -0.99 9.31
CA ASP A 9 11.01 -1.70 8.32
C ASP A 9 12.33 -0.96 8.05
N GLU A 10 12.29 0.37 7.98
CA GLU A 10 13.50 1.19 7.80
C GLU A 10 14.44 1.13 9.00
N GLU A 11 13.90 1.24 10.21
CA GLU A 11 14.69 1.13 11.43
C GLU A 11 15.35 -0.25 11.54
N ALA A 12 14.63 -1.31 11.16
CA ALA A 12 15.19 -2.65 11.09
C ALA A 12 16.34 -2.76 10.08
N LEU A 13 16.22 -2.11 8.91
CA LEU A 13 17.29 -2.06 7.91
C LEU A 13 18.50 -1.25 8.40
N ALA A 14 18.27 -0.12 9.06
CA ALA A 14 19.32 0.70 9.66
C ALA A 14 20.09 -0.08 10.73
N GLY A 15 19.41 -0.91 11.53
CA GLY A 15 20.04 -1.82 12.49
C GLY A 15 20.97 -2.86 11.84
N LEU A 16 20.76 -3.18 10.56
CA LEU A 16 21.63 -4.02 9.74
C LEU A 16 22.74 -3.23 9.02
N GLY A 17 22.83 -1.91 9.25
CA GLY A 17 23.77 -1.01 8.58
C GLY A 17 23.36 -0.63 7.16
N ILE A 18 22.07 -0.79 6.80
CA ILE A 18 21.55 -0.46 5.47
C ILE A 18 20.85 0.89 5.54
N ASP A 19 21.43 1.89 4.88
CA ASP A 19 20.79 3.21 4.68
C ASP A 19 19.85 3.15 3.47
N LEU A 20 18.55 3.12 3.74
CA LEU A 20 17.51 3.01 2.70
C LEU A 20 17.49 4.23 1.77
N ASP A 21 17.68 5.44 2.28
CA ASP A 21 17.61 6.66 1.47
C ASP A 21 18.84 6.76 0.55
N ALA A 22 20.01 6.34 1.03
CA ALA A 22 21.21 6.22 0.20
C ALA A 22 21.03 5.17 -0.93
N ILE A 23 20.43 4.02 -0.63
CA ILE A 23 20.15 2.97 -1.63
C ILE A 23 19.19 3.49 -2.71
N VAL A 24 18.08 4.12 -2.31
CA VAL A 24 17.09 4.66 -3.25
C VAL A 24 17.73 5.71 -4.15
N SER A 25 18.48 6.65 -3.57
CA SER A 25 19.19 7.70 -4.31
C SER A 25 20.15 7.11 -5.34
N ARG A 26 20.94 6.09 -4.93
CA ARG A 26 21.90 5.44 -5.84
C ARG A 26 21.24 4.70 -6.99
N VAL A 27 20.10 4.07 -6.74
CA VAL A 27 19.32 3.37 -7.77
C VAL A 27 18.73 4.36 -8.77
N GLU A 28 18.19 5.48 -8.31
CA GLU A 28 17.65 6.52 -9.18
C GLU A 28 18.74 7.21 -10.00
N GLU A 29 19.93 7.46 -9.43
CA GLU A 29 21.10 7.96 -10.16
C GLU A 29 21.53 7.01 -11.29
N ALA A 30 21.52 5.70 -11.04
CA ALA A 30 21.99 4.70 -12.00
C ALA A 30 20.96 4.34 -13.07
N HIS A 31 19.67 4.39 -12.75
CA HIS A 31 18.60 3.83 -13.59
C HIS A 31 17.52 4.83 -13.99
N GLY A 32 17.63 6.09 -13.57
CA GLY A 32 16.67 7.16 -13.82
C GLY A 32 15.73 7.41 -12.65
N GLU A 33 15.30 8.67 -12.53
CA GLU A 33 14.40 9.14 -11.46
C GLU A 33 13.08 8.36 -11.48
N GLY A 34 12.62 7.94 -10.29
CA GLY A 34 11.33 7.26 -10.15
C GLY A 34 11.28 5.84 -10.69
N VAL A 35 12.42 5.21 -11.02
CA VAL A 35 12.45 3.80 -11.48
C VAL A 35 11.78 2.84 -10.49
N LEU A 36 11.87 3.14 -9.19
CA LEU A 36 11.26 2.36 -8.10
C LEU A 36 9.77 2.67 -7.89
N ALA A 37 9.20 3.67 -8.60
CA ALA A 37 7.78 4.02 -8.51
C ALA A 37 6.88 3.11 -9.36
N ALA A 38 7.45 2.36 -10.31
CA ALA A 38 6.70 1.44 -11.13
C ALA A 38 6.21 0.25 -10.28
N ALA A 39 4.90 0.00 -10.30
CA ALA A 39 4.33 -1.21 -9.70
C ALA A 39 5.04 -2.45 -10.25
N ALA A 40 5.42 -3.38 -9.37
CA ALA A 40 6.18 -4.58 -9.73
C ALA A 40 5.63 -5.26 -11.00
N PRO A 41 6.50 -5.68 -11.95
CA PRO A 41 6.06 -6.26 -13.20
C PRO A 41 5.22 -7.52 -12.94
N ARG A 42 4.02 -7.53 -13.51
CA ARG A 42 3.03 -8.61 -13.36
C ARG A 42 3.63 -9.92 -13.89
N ARG A 43 3.28 -11.07 -13.29
CA ARG A 43 3.55 -12.40 -13.88
C ARG A 43 2.97 -12.42 -15.30
N ARG A 44 3.82 -12.31 -16.32
CA ARG A 44 3.43 -12.36 -17.72
C ARG A 44 2.94 -13.77 -18.03
N THR A 45 1.72 -13.89 -18.53
CA THR A 45 1.23 -15.17 -19.05
C THR A 45 1.89 -15.43 -20.41
N LEU A 46 2.03 -16.70 -20.82
CA LEU A 46 2.60 -17.08 -22.13
C LEU A 46 1.96 -16.31 -23.30
N GLY A 47 0.66 -16.01 -23.21
CA GLY A 47 -0.07 -15.24 -24.22
C GLY A 47 0.32 -13.76 -24.30
N SER A 48 0.73 -13.14 -23.18
CA SER A 48 1.27 -11.77 -23.15
C SER A 48 2.66 -11.71 -23.79
N SER A 49 3.51 -12.69 -23.47
CA SER A 49 4.87 -12.80 -24.03
C SER A 49 4.88 -12.94 -25.55
N LEU A 50 4.03 -13.81 -26.11
CA LEU A 50 3.88 -13.99 -27.57
C LEU A 50 3.34 -12.73 -28.26
N ARG A 51 2.43 -12.00 -27.60
CA ARG A 51 1.83 -10.78 -28.14
C ARG A 51 2.84 -9.64 -28.22
N SER A 52 3.65 -9.48 -27.17
CA SER A 52 4.77 -8.53 -27.16
C SER A 52 5.82 -8.85 -28.23
N ALA A 53 6.14 -10.14 -28.44
CA ALA A 53 7.06 -10.56 -29.50
C ALA A 53 6.53 -10.27 -30.92
N LEU A 54 5.20 -10.24 -31.09
CA LEU A 54 4.52 -9.88 -32.34
C LEU A 54 4.25 -8.38 -32.46
N GLY A 55 4.84 -7.53 -31.61
CA GLY A 55 4.67 -6.07 -31.65
C GLY A 55 3.25 -5.58 -31.35
N ARG A 56 2.38 -6.42 -30.80
CA ARG A 56 1.03 -6.01 -30.40
C ARG A 56 1.08 -5.40 -29.00
N ALA A 57 0.56 -4.18 -28.87
CA ALA A 57 0.39 -3.52 -27.59
C ALA A 57 -0.42 -4.42 -26.63
N GLU A 58 0.08 -4.54 -25.39
CA GLU A 58 -0.66 -5.18 -24.32
C GLU A 58 -2.01 -4.45 -24.14
N PRO A 59 -3.14 -5.18 -24.11
CA PRO A 59 -4.40 -4.55 -23.75
C PRO A 59 -4.22 -3.91 -22.38
N VAL A 60 -4.54 -2.62 -22.28
CA VAL A 60 -4.50 -1.85 -21.03
C VAL A 60 -5.50 -2.50 -20.07
N SER A 61 -5.05 -3.50 -19.33
CA SER A 61 -5.89 -4.31 -18.46
C SER A 61 -6.34 -3.41 -17.31
N ARG A 62 -7.59 -2.95 -17.40
CA ARG A 62 -8.20 -1.94 -16.52
C ARG A 62 -8.39 -2.43 -15.08
N HIS A 63 -8.24 -3.73 -14.83
CA HIS A 63 -8.38 -4.33 -13.50
C HIS A 63 -7.02 -4.50 -12.81
N VAL A 64 -6.79 -3.72 -11.75
CA VAL A 64 -5.65 -3.88 -10.85
C VAL A 64 -6.11 -4.72 -9.65
N PRO A 65 -5.55 -5.92 -9.44
CA PRO A 65 -5.93 -6.73 -8.28
C PRO A 65 -5.46 -6.06 -7.00
N PHE A 66 -6.22 -6.21 -5.91
CA PHE A 66 -5.79 -5.75 -4.61
C PHE A 66 -4.54 -6.50 -4.13
N ALA A 67 -3.60 -5.73 -3.57
CA ALA A 67 -2.47 -6.27 -2.81
C ALA A 67 -2.97 -7.03 -1.56
N GLN A 68 -2.14 -7.92 -1.02
CA GLN A 68 -2.50 -8.70 0.16
C GLN A 68 -2.84 -7.81 1.37
N GLY A 69 -2.07 -6.73 1.59
CA GLY A 69 -2.36 -5.74 2.64
C GLY A 69 -3.73 -5.08 2.45
N ALA A 70 -4.06 -4.67 1.22
CA ALA A 70 -5.37 -4.08 0.90
C ALA A 70 -6.52 -5.06 1.15
N LYS A 71 -6.35 -6.36 0.85
CA LYS A 71 -7.35 -7.39 1.17
C LYS A 71 -7.55 -7.52 2.69
N LYS A 72 -6.47 -7.55 3.47
CA LYS A 72 -6.55 -7.56 4.95
C LYS A 72 -7.27 -6.32 5.50
N THR A 73 -7.02 -5.15 4.93
CA THR A 73 -7.74 -3.92 5.29
C THR A 73 -9.24 -4.04 5.00
N LEU A 74 -9.62 -4.57 3.83
CA LEU A 74 -11.03 -4.79 3.48
C LEU A 74 -11.70 -5.79 4.45
N GLU A 75 -11.05 -6.91 4.75
CA GLU A 75 -11.54 -7.88 5.74
C GLU A 75 -11.73 -7.26 7.13
N LYS A 76 -10.77 -6.45 7.58
CA LYS A 76 -10.85 -5.73 8.86
C LYS A 76 -11.98 -4.70 8.84
N SER A 77 -12.17 -3.96 7.75
CA SER A 77 -13.26 -2.98 7.61
C SER A 77 -14.63 -3.63 7.67
N LEU A 78 -14.80 -4.81 7.07
CA LEU A 78 -16.03 -5.60 7.18
C LEU A 78 -16.28 -6.02 8.63
N ARG A 79 -15.25 -6.52 9.34
CA ARG A 79 -15.38 -6.90 10.76
C ARG A 79 -15.79 -5.72 11.64
N ILE A 80 -15.27 -4.52 11.36
CA ILE A 80 -15.64 -3.29 12.07
C ILE A 80 -17.10 -2.92 11.78
N ALA A 81 -17.51 -2.89 10.51
CA ALA A 81 -18.89 -2.59 10.12
C ALA A 81 -19.89 -3.53 10.82
N LEU A 82 -19.61 -4.84 10.80
CA LEU A 82 -20.43 -5.84 11.48
C LEU A 82 -20.47 -5.64 13.00
N GLY A 83 -19.34 -5.30 13.62
CA GLY A 83 -19.27 -5.01 15.06
C GLY A 83 -20.04 -3.76 15.47
N ARG A 84 -20.27 -2.83 14.53
CA ARG A 84 -21.07 -1.62 14.71
C ARG A 84 -22.53 -1.79 14.27
N HIS A 85 -22.91 -2.98 13.81
CA HIS A 85 -24.23 -3.31 13.27
C HIS A 85 -24.61 -2.54 12.00
N ASP A 86 -23.62 -2.10 11.22
CA ASP A 86 -23.84 -1.41 9.96
C ASP A 86 -24.04 -2.39 8.81
N GLY A 87 -25.06 -2.15 7.98
CA GLY A 87 -25.39 -2.97 6.81
C GLY A 87 -24.47 -2.76 5.59
N HIS A 88 -23.45 -1.90 5.70
CA HIS A 88 -22.52 -1.59 4.61
C HIS A 88 -21.15 -1.12 5.14
N ILE A 89 -20.12 -1.22 4.29
CA ILE A 89 -18.78 -0.69 4.59
C ILE A 89 -18.72 0.78 4.19
N ALA A 90 -18.83 1.68 5.16
CA ALA A 90 -18.63 3.11 4.99
C ALA A 90 -17.13 3.50 5.07
N THR A 91 -16.81 4.73 4.65
CA THR A 91 -15.45 5.29 4.70
C THR A 91 -14.82 5.20 6.08
N VAL A 92 -15.62 5.38 7.14
CA VAL A 92 -15.15 5.27 8.52
C VAL A 92 -14.65 3.87 8.86
N HIS A 93 -15.30 2.81 8.38
CA HIS A 93 -14.87 1.43 8.61
C HIS A 93 -13.53 1.14 7.95
N LEU A 94 -13.34 1.69 6.74
CA LEU A 94 -12.06 1.61 6.03
C LEU A 94 -10.98 2.40 6.76
N LEU A 95 -11.27 3.61 7.22
CA LEU A 95 -10.33 4.44 7.96
C LEU A 95 -9.89 3.77 9.26
N LEU A 96 -10.84 3.29 10.07
CA LEU A 96 -10.56 2.55 11.30
C LEU A 96 -9.74 1.28 11.01
N ALA A 97 -10.03 0.57 9.92
CA ALA A 97 -9.26 -0.61 9.51
C ALA A 97 -7.82 -0.26 9.12
N LEU A 98 -7.61 0.82 8.35
CA LEU A 98 -6.28 1.32 7.98
C LEU A 98 -5.47 1.71 9.22
N LEU A 99 -6.09 2.39 10.19
CA LEU A 99 -5.45 2.81 11.44
C LEU A 99 -5.20 1.65 12.41
N SER A 100 -5.87 0.51 12.25
CA SER A 100 -5.74 -0.67 13.12
C SER A 100 -4.65 -1.65 12.68
N LEU A 101 -4.13 -1.51 11.47
CA LEU A 101 -3.14 -2.42 10.89
C LEU A 101 -1.80 -1.69 10.76
N PRO A 102 -0.67 -2.35 11.05
CA PRO A 102 0.64 -1.75 10.82
C PRO A 102 0.86 -1.53 9.32
N GLY A 103 1.51 -0.41 8.98
CA GLY A 103 1.91 -0.10 7.62
C GLY A 103 1.92 1.40 7.32
N THR A 104 2.45 1.74 6.14
CA THR A 104 2.65 3.11 5.69
C THR A 104 1.39 3.97 5.71
N ALA A 105 0.23 3.39 5.40
CA ALA A 105 -1.04 4.14 5.44
C ALA A 105 -1.37 4.61 6.86
N ALA A 106 -1.17 3.76 7.88
CA ALA A 106 -1.41 4.13 9.27
C ALA A 106 -0.42 5.21 9.75
N GLU A 107 0.85 5.09 9.38
CA GLU A 107 1.90 6.07 9.72
C GLU A 107 1.63 7.43 9.10
N VAL A 108 1.30 7.48 7.80
CA VAL A 108 0.98 8.73 7.10
C VAL A 108 -0.26 9.39 7.69
N LEU A 109 -1.30 8.62 8.03
CA LEU A 109 -2.48 9.17 8.69
C LEU A 109 -2.14 9.73 10.08
N ALA A 110 -1.31 9.03 10.86
CA ALA A 110 -0.87 9.50 12.17
C ALA A 110 -0.02 10.78 12.09
N ASP A 111 0.84 10.91 11.08
CA ASP A 111 1.62 12.14 10.82
C ASP A 111 0.71 13.35 10.56
N HIS A 112 -0.50 13.12 10.05
CA HIS A 112 -1.53 14.14 9.84
C HIS A 112 -2.52 14.27 11.02
N GLY A 113 -2.20 13.68 12.18
CA GLY A 113 -3.03 13.74 13.39
C GLY A 113 -4.26 12.83 13.36
N VAL A 114 -4.43 12.02 12.31
CA VAL A 114 -5.53 11.08 12.18
C VAL A 114 -5.13 9.79 12.90
N THR A 115 -5.63 9.61 14.12
CA THR A 115 -5.38 8.42 14.94
C THR A 115 -6.66 7.61 15.13
N TYR A 116 -6.51 6.34 15.50
CA TYR A 116 -7.66 5.47 15.78
C TYR A 116 -8.54 6.07 16.88
N ALA A 117 -7.93 6.49 18.00
CA ALA A 117 -8.63 7.09 19.12
C ALA A 117 -9.33 8.42 18.76
N ALA A 118 -8.66 9.30 18.00
CA ALA A 118 -9.27 10.55 17.54
C ALA A 118 -10.46 10.29 16.60
N THR A 119 -10.33 9.28 15.73
CA THR A 119 -11.41 8.89 14.80
C THR A 119 -12.61 8.32 15.57
N GLU A 120 -12.39 7.43 16.54
CA GLU A 120 -13.46 6.90 17.40
C GLU A 120 -14.14 8.01 18.21
N ALA A 121 -13.38 8.94 18.80
CA ALA A 121 -13.93 10.06 19.55
C ALA A 121 -14.81 10.97 18.67
N ALA A 122 -14.40 11.23 17.44
CA ALA A 122 -15.15 12.04 16.48
C ALA A 122 -16.48 11.39 16.04
N LEU A 123 -16.63 10.08 16.16
CA LEU A 123 -17.87 9.35 15.84
C LEU A 123 -18.85 9.29 17.01
N ALA A 124 -18.37 9.51 18.23
CA ALA A 124 -19.17 9.51 19.45
C ALA A 124 -19.75 10.89 19.80
N ALA A 125 -19.31 11.95 19.09
CA ALA A 125 -19.78 13.32 19.21
C ALA A 125 -20.95 13.60 18.27
#